data_AF-A0A2X4XC19-F1
#
_entry.id   AF-A0A2X4XC19-F1
#
_cell.length_a   1.000
_cell.length_b   1.000
_cell.length_c   1.000
_cell.angle_alpha   90.00
_cell.angle_beta   90.00
_cell.angle_gamma   90.00
#
_symmetry.space_group_name_H-M   'P 1'
#
loop_
_entity.id
_entity.type
_entity.pdbx_description
1 polymer ?
#
loop_
_entity_poly.entity_id
_entity_poly.type
_entity_poly.pdbx_seq_one_letter_code
_entity_poly.pdbx_strand_id
1 'polypeptide(L)'
;MRLITALPLLAGLLLSTNLMAADTATATKTPSPAQAAQQKRMTDCNQQASTKTLKGADRTTFMSTCLKAEGSTSAKTLTPQQQKMKTCNADAKTKSLKGDERKTFMSNCLKKSALIALRQRHGRISFRRADFPVTPA
;
A
#
# COMPACT_ATOMS: atom_id res chain seq x y z
N MET A 1 -10.57 -3.52 47.34
CA MET A 1 -10.76 -2.07 47.50
C MET A 1 -11.91 -1.65 46.59
N ARG A 2 -13.15 -1.67 47.14
CA ARG A 2 -14.36 -1.13 46.51
C ARG A 2 -14.44 0.36 46.87
N LEU A 3 -14.90 1.20 45.94
CA LEU A 3 -15.66 2.46 46.16
C LEU A 3 -16.06 2.97 44.77
N ILE A 4 -17.26 2.64 44.27
CA ILE A 4 -18.54 3.35 44.48
C ILE A 4 -18.57 4.69 43.75
N THR A 5 -19.19 4.71 42.57
CA THR A 5 -20.19 5.72 42.16
C THR A 5 -21.14 5.07 41.17
N ALA A 6 -22.22 4.48 41.70
CA ALA A 6 -23.38 4.08 40.93
C ALA A 6 -24.45 5.18 41.04
N LEU A 7 -25.06 5.51 39.90
CA LEU A 7 -26.46 5.90 39.71
C LEU A 7 -26.95 7.24 40.30
N PRO A 8 -27.85 7.95 39.57
CA PRO A 8 -29.20 7.43 39.43
C PRO A 8 -29.69 7.29 37.99
N LEU A 9 -30.28 6.12 37.77
CA LEU A 9 -31.39 5.81 36.89
C LEU A 9 -32.61 6.58 37.41
N LEU A 10 -33.32 7.34 36.56
CA LEU A 10 -34.75 7.16 36.30
C LEU A 10 -35.33 8.24 35.35
N ALA A 11 -36.09 7.74 34.38
CA ALA A 11 -37.34 8.29 33.86
C ALA A 11 -37.33 9.54 32.95
N GLY A 12 -37.68 9.30 31.68
CA GLY A 12 -38.10 10.30 30.70
C GLY A 12 -38.06 9.69 29.29
N LEU A 13 -38.97 8.78 28.94
CA LEU A 13 -40.31 9.05 28.41
C LEU A 13 -40.33 8.66 26.92
N LEU A 14 -41.40 7.96 26.56
CA LEU A 14 -41.68 7.33 25.28
C LEU A 14 -41.89 8.35 24.13
N LEU A 15 -41.96 7.79 22.91
CA LEU A 15 -42.47 8.36 21.65
C LEU A 15 -41.54 9.30 20.87
N SER A 16 -40.97 8.79 19.78
CA SER A 16 -41.50 9.12 18.44
C SER A 16 -40.81 8.31 17.34
N THR A 17 -41.59 7.50 16.65
CA THR A 17 -41.36 7.15 15.25
C THR A 17 -41.29 8.43 14.43
N ASN A 18 -40.13 8.72 13.84
CA ASN A 18 -40.04 9.60 12.68
C ASN A 18 -39.14 8.94 11.64
N LEU A 19 -39.83 8.46 10.61
CA LEU A 19 -39.35 8.16 9.29
C LEU A 19 -38.80 9.45 8.65
N MET A 20 -37.73 9.31 7.86
CA MET A 20 -37.15 10.27 6.89
C MET A 20 -35.98 11.17 7.33
N ALA A 21 -34.79 10.62 7.03
CA ALA A 21 -33.79 11.18 6.10
C ALA A 21 -33.39 12.67 6.20
N ALA A 22 -32.16 12.90 6.66
CA ALA A 22 -31.21 13.82 6.02
C ALA A 22 -29.77 13.47 6.44
N ASP A 23 -28.96 13.15 5.44
CA ASP A 23 -27.53 12.87 5.41
C ASP A 23 -26.65 13.46 6.53
N THR A 24 -26.17 12.58 7.41
CA THR A 24 -24.77 12.60 7.83
C THR A 24 -24.10 11.35 7.27
N ALA A 25 -23.57 11.49 6.04
CA ALA A 25 -22.81 10.48 5.34
C ALA A 25 -21.50 10.15 6.08
N THR A 26 -21.57 9.38 7.15
CA THR A 26 -20.46 8.52 7.53
C THR A 26 -20.39 7.40 6.50
N ALA A 27 -19.60 7.62 5.45
CA ALA A 27 -19.27 6.61 4.46
C ALA A 27 -18.61 5.41 5.15
N THR A 28 -19.40 4.40 5.48
CA THR A 28 -18.93 3.05 5.76
C THR A 28 -18.25 2.55 4.49
N LYS A 29 -16.93 2.69 4.42
CA LYS A 29 -16.12 2.11 3.35
C LYS A 29 -16.20 0.58 3.46
N THR A 30 -17.19 -0.01 2.79
CA THR A 30 -17.23 -1.46 2.58
C THR A 30 -15.92 -1.87 1.91
N PRO A 31 -15.09 -2.72 2.53
CA PRO A 31 -13.82 -3.11 1.94
C PRO A 31 -14.10 -3.81 0.61
N SER A 32 -13.40 -3.38 -0.43
CA SER A 32 -13.42 -4.04 -1.74
C SER A 32 -13.12 -5.54 -1.56
N PRO A 33 -13.68 -6.43 -2.40
CA PRO A 33 -13.36 -7.86 -2.36
C PRO A 33 -11.84 -8.15 -2.39
N ALA A 34 -11.05 -7.29 -3.04
CA ALA A 34 -9.59 -7.38 -3.01
C ALA A 34 -8.98 -7.06 -1.63
N GLN A 35 -9.57 -6.12 -0.90
CA GLN A 35 -9.15 -5.76 0.47
C GLN A 35 -9.56 -6.85 1.46
N ALA A 36 -10.77 -7.41 1.32
CA ALA A 36 -11.23 -8.54 2.11
C ALA A 36 -10.36 -9.79 1.89
N ALA A 37 -9.98 -10.08 0.64
CA ALA A 37 -9.06 -11.15 0.31
C ALA A 37 -7.67 -10.93 0.94
N GLN A 38 -7.14 -9.70 0.91
CA GLN A 38 -5.87 -9.37 1.55
C GLN A 38 -5.92 -9.51 3.09
N GLN A 39 -7.03 -9.12 3.71
CA GLN A 39 -7.22 -9.25 5.16
C GLN A 39 -7.31 -10.71 5.59
N LYS A 40 -8.08 -11.53 4.87
CA LYS A 40 -8.17 -12.97 5.11
C LYS A 40 -6.79 -13.65 5.00
N ARG A 41 -6.02 -13.29 3.96
CA ARG A 41 -4.64 -13.79 3.76
C ARG A 41 -3.72 -13.47 4.94
N MET A 42 -3.80 -12.26 5.48
CA MET A 42 -2.98 -11.90 6.64
C MET A 42 -3.29 -12.78 7.86
N THR A 43 -4.57 -13.12 8.07
CA THR A 43 -4.99 -14.04 9.13
C THR A 43 -4.51 -15.46 8.87
N ASP A 44 -4.72 -16.00 7.66
CA ASP A 44 -4.28 -17.34 7.29
C ASP A 44 -2.75 -17.51 7.40
N CYS A 45 -1.97 -16.54 6.92
CA CYS A 45 -0.52 -16.56 7.07
C CYS A 45 -0.08 -16.50 8.54
N ASN A 46 -0.75 -15.71 9.38
CA ASN A 46 -0.44 -15.67 10.81
C ASN A 46 -0.82 -16.98 11.53
N GLN A 47 -1.93 -17.61 11.14
CA GLN A 47 -2.37 -18.90 11.65
C GLN A 47 -1.34 -19.97 11.28
N GLN A 48 -0.96 -20.06 10.01
CA GLN A 48 0.05 -21.01 9.53
C GLN A 48 1.41 -20.79 10.19
N ALA A 49 1.85 -19.54 10.37
CA ALA A 49 3.09 -19.25 11.08
C ALA A 49 3.06 -19.75 12.53
N SER A 50 1.90 -19.67 13.18
CA SER A 50 1.69 -20.10 14.57
C SER A 50 1.59 -21.63 14.67
N THR A 51 0.87 -22.29 13.75
CA THR A 51 0.83 -23.76 13.64
C THR A 51 2.22 -24.35 13.37
N LYS A 52 3.05 -23.63 12.61
CA LYS A 52 4.45 -24.01 12.34
C LYS A 52 5.41 -23.59 13.46
N THR A 53 4.90 -22.99 14.55
CA THR A 53 5.68 -22.50 15.70
C THR A 53 6.89 -21.64 15.28
N LEU A 54 6.75 -20.90 14.18
CA LEU A 54 7.84 -20.08 13.66
C LEU A 54 8.03 -18.86 14.56
N LYS A 55 9.27 -18.64 14.97
CA LYS A 55 9.67 -17.51 15.84
C LYS A 55 10.77 -16.71 15.17
N GLY A 56 10.87 -15.42 15.50
CA GLY A 56 11.95 -14.55 15.04
C GLY A 56 12.06 -14.43 13.51
N ALA A 57 13.27 -14.64 12.98
CA ALA A 57 13.59 -14.49 11.56
C ALA A 57 12.77 -15.44 10.66
N ASP A 58 12.46 -16.64 11.14
CA ASP A 58 11.73 -17.65 10.36
C ASP A 58 10.28 -17.24 10.14
N ARG A 59 9.65 -16.65 11.15
CA ARG A 59 8.29 -16.09 11.03
C ARG A 59 8.25 -14.97 10.00
N THR A 60 9.25 -14.10 9.99
CA THR A 60 9.33 -12.95 9.08
C THR A 60 9.50 -13.40 7.63
N THR A 61 10.37 -14.37 7.41
CA THR A 61 10.59 -14.99 6.09
C THR A 61 9.33 -15.70 5.61
N PHE A 62 8.69 -16.50 6.47
CA PHE A 62 7.45 -17.20 6.16
C PHE A 62 6.31 -16.24 5.82
N MET A 63 6.10 -15.19 6.62
CA MET A 63 5.04 -14.21 6.37
C MET A 63 5.26 -13.45 5.06
N SER A 64 6.52 -13.12 4.75
CA SER A 64 6.90 -12.49 3.49
C SER A 64 6.60 -13.39 2.29
N THR A 65 6.87 -14.69 2.40
CA THR A 65 6.61 -15.65 1.32
C THR A 65 5.12 -15.94 1.18
N CYS A 66 4.40 -16.13 2.29
CA CYS A 66 2.97 -16.40 2.32
C CYS A 66 2.15 -15.25 1.70
N LEU A 67 2.53 -13.99 1.97
CA LEU A 67 1.89 -12.82 1.36
C LEU A 67 2.26 -12.61 -0.12
N LYS A 68 3.37 -13.20 -0.59
CA LYS A 68 3.83 -13.10 -1.99
C LYS A 68 3.28 -14.21 -2.90
N ALA A 69 3.11 -15.42 -2.37
CA ALA A 69 2.80 -16.64 -3.15
C ALA A 69 1.53 -16.53 -4.01
N GLU A 70 0.53 -15.76 -3.56
CA GLU A 70 -0.71 -15.54 -4.31
C GLU A 70 -0.99 -14.06 -4.61
N GLY A 71 -0.17 -13.14 -4.08
CA GLY A 71 -0.16 -11.74 -4.53
C GLY A 71 0.51 -11.57 -5.89
N SER A 72 1.17 -12.61 -6.40
CA SER A 72 1.91 -12.61 -7.67
C SER A 72 1.04 -12.86 -8.92
N THR A 73 -0.26 -13.16 -8.77
CA THR A 73 -1.21 -13.22 -9.90
C THR A 73 -1.85 -11.86 -10.19
N SER A 74 -1.52 -10.84 -9.41
CA SER A 74 -1.61 -9.47 -9.89
C SER A 74 -0.20 -9.09 -10.29
N ALA A 75 0.10 -9.15 -11.58
CA ALA A 75 1.13 -8.31 -12.17
C ALA A 75 0.71 -6.85 -11.91
N LYS A 76 0.80 -6.40 -10.65
CA LYS A 76 0.72 -5.00 -10.30
C LYS A 76 1.88 -4.41 -11.05
N THR A 77 1.57 -3.75 -12.16
CA THR A 77 2.45 -2.81 -12.82
C THR A 77 2.98 -1.92 -11.71
N LEU A 78 4.20 -2.23 -11.26
CA LEU A 78 4.85 -1.50 -10.18
C LEU A 78 4.78 -0.04 -10.61
N THR A 79 4.35 0.83 -9.70
CA THR A 79 4.32 2.24 -10.03
C THR A 79 5.73 2.64 -10.47
N PRO A 80 5.89 3.59 -11.40
CA PRO A 80 7.21 3.99 -11.87
C PRO A 80 8.15 4.40 -10.72
N GLN A 81 7.59 4.84 -9.58
CA GLN A 81 8.34 5.08 -8.34
C GLN A 81 8.82 3.78 -7.67
N GLN A 82 7.97 2.76 -7.56
CA GLN A 82 8.33 1.46 -7.00
C GLN A 82 9.38 0.72 -7.86
N GLN A 83 9.27 0.81 -9.19
CA GLN A 83 10.28 0.26 -10.11
C GLN A 83 11.64 0.91 -9.89
N LYS A 84 11.70 2.25 -9.84
CA LYS A 84 12.93 3.00 -9.57
C LYS A 84 13.57 2.58 -8.25
N MET A 85 12.77 2.47 -7.20
CA MET A 85 13.28 2.04 -5.89
C MET A 85 13.82 0.61 -5.92
N LYS A 86 13.17 -0.30 -6.65
CA LYS A 86 13.67 -1.67 -6.84
C LYS A 86 15.03 -1.69 -7.53
N THR A 87 15.18 -0.95 -8.63
CA THR A 87 16.44 -0.84 -9.37
C THR A 87 17.55 -0.26 -8.50
N CYS A 88 17.32 0.88 -7.83
CA CYS A 88 18.33 1.49 -6.95
C CYS A 88 18.73 0.56 -5.79
N ASN A 89 17.80 -0.23 -5.24
CA ASN A 89 18.14 -1.21 -4.22
C ASN A 89 18.92 -2.41 -4.76
N ALA A 90 18.65 -2.86 -5.99
CA ALA A 90 19.43 -3.90 -6.64
C ALA A 90 20.87 -3.41 -6.90
N ASP A 91 21.02 -2.21 -7.47
CA ASP A 91 22.33 -1.62 -7.75
C ASP A 91 23.15 -1.41 -6.46
N ALA A 92 22.50 -0.98 -5.37
CA ALA A 92 23.16 -0.84 -4.08
C ALA A 92 23.70 -2.18 -3.54
N LYS A 93 22.97 -3.28 -3.77
CA LYS A 93 23.39 -4.63 -3.39
C LYS A 93 24.53 -5.13 -4.27
N THR A 94 24.46 -4.92 -5.58
CA THR A 94 25.55 -5.26 -6.51
C THR A 94 26.84 -4.52 -6.15
N LYS A 95 26.71 -3.27 -5.73
CA LYS A 95 27.83 -2.45 -5.23
C LYS A 95 28.20 -2.74 -3.77
N SER A 96 27.53 -3.69 -3.11
CA SER A 96 27.75 -4.07 -1.71
C SER A 96 27.75 -2.91 -0.71
N LEU A 97 27.06 -1.81 -1.04
CA LEU A 97 27.05 -0.58 -0.24
C LEU A 97 26.27 -0.81 1.07
N LYS A 98 26.83 -0.36 2.19
CA LYS A 98 26.23 -0.46 3.52
C LYS A 98 26.26 0.92 4.21
N GLY A 99 25.54 1.04 5.33
CA GLY A 99 25.52 2.25 6.13
C GLY A 99 25.18 3.52 5.34
N ASP A 100 25.97 4.57 5.56
CA ASP A 100 25.75 5.89 4.96
C ASP A 100 26.07 5.95 3.47
N GLU A 101 26.96 5.09 2.98
CA GLU A 101 27.25 4.97 1.54
C GLU A 101 26.01 4.51 0.77
N ARG A 102 25.26 3.54 1.32
CA ARG A 102 23.99 3.09 0.73
C ARG A 102 22.95 4.21 0.70
N LYS A 103 22.82 4.99 1.79
CA LYS A 103 21.85 6.09 1.85
C LYS A 103 22.18 7.17 0.82
N THR A 104 23.44 7.56 0.74
CA THR A 104 23.94 8.55 -0.22
C THR A 104 23.73 8.06 -1.65
N PHE A 105 24.06 6.79 -1.92
CA PHE A 105 23.80 6.17 -3.21
C PHE A 105 22.30 6.13 -3.56
N MET A 106 21.44 5.78 -2.61
CA MET A 106 19.99 5.72 -2.84
C MET A 106 19.43 7.09 -3.23
N SER A 107 19.79 8.15 -2.50
CA SER A 107 19.36 9.52 -2.82
C SER A 107 19.85 9.97 -4.18
N ASN A 108 21.11 9.69 -4.52
CA ASN A 108 21.67 10.01 -5.84
C ASN A 108 21.02 9.20 -6.96
N CYS A 109 20.77 7.91 -6.74
CA CYS A 109 20.12 7.04 -7.71
C CYS A 109 18.70 7.52 -8.01
N LEU A 110 17.91 7.82 -6.98
CA LEU A 110 16.54 8.32 -7.14
C LEU A 110 16.49 9.68 -7.86
N LYS A 111 17.43 10.59 -7.55
CA LYS A 111 17.59 11.87 -8.27
C LYS A 111 17.95 11.65 -9.73
N LYS A 112 18.90 10.76 -10.03
CA LYS A 112 19.29 10.41 -11.41
C LYS A 112 18.12 9.80 -12.18
N SER A 113 17.34 8.91 -11.58
CA SER A 113 16.13 8.34 -12.19
C SER A 113 15.01 9.36 -12.41
N ALA A 114 14.97 10.46 -11.64
CA ALA A 114 14.08 11.58 -11.89
C ALA A 114 14.54 12.40 -13.12
N LEU A 115 15.84 12.67 -13.22
CA LEU A 115 16.45 13.35 -14.38
C LEU A 115 16.29 12.53 -15.68
N ILE A 116 16.48 11.21 -15.61
CA ILE A 116 16.24 10.31 -16.75
C ILE A 116 14.78 10.33 -17.16
N ALA A 117 13.84 10.35 -16.20
CA ALA A 117 12.42 10.45 -16.52
C ALA A 117 12.05 11.80 -17.16
N LEU A 118 12.72 12.90 -16.77
CA LEU A 118 12.55 14.21 -17.40
C LEU A 118 13.06 14.21 -18.85
N ARG A 119 14.24 13.61 -19.10
CA ARG A 119 14.77 13.43 -20.46
C ARG A 119 13.87 12.54 -21.32
N GLN A 120 13.35 11.45 -20.78
CA GLN A 120 12.40 10.58 -21.48
C GLN A 120 11.09 11.31 -21.81
N ARG A 121 10.62 12.20 -20.93
CA ARG A 121 9.46 13.06 -21.23
C ARG A 121 9.77 14.06 -22.34
N HIS A 122 10.92 14.74 -22.31
CA HIS A 122 11.33 15.65 -23.38
C HIS A 122 11.45 14.93 -24.73
N GLY A 123 12.09 13.75 -24.78
CA GLY A 123 12.18 12.96 -26.00
C GLY A 123 10.83 12.47 -26.51
N ARG A 124 9.91 12.09 -25.62
CA ARG A 124 8.54 11.68 -25.98
C ARG A 124 7.66 12.85 -26.43
N ILE A 125 7.90 14.07 -25.92
CA ILE A 125 7.25 15.30 -26.39
C ILE A 125 7.73 15.61 -27.82
N SER A 126 9.02 15.49 -28.11
CA SER A 126 9.55 15.65 -29.46
C SER A 126 8.99 14.62 -30.43
N PHE A 127 8.82 13.36 -30.01
CA PHE A 127 8.27 12.30 -30.88
C PHE A 127 6.77 12.45 -31.12
N ARG A 128 5.96 12.79 -30.10
CA ARG A 128 4.51 13.03 -30.28
C ARG A 128 4.18 14.21 -31.20
N ARG A 129 5.12 15.15 -31.39
CA ARG A 129 4.92 16.30 -32.28
C ARG A 129 5.12 15.94 -33.76
N ALA A 130 5.74 14.80 -34.06
CA ALA A 130 5.98 14.31 -35.42
C ALA A 130 4.88 13.35 -35.95
N ASP A 131 4.01 12.84 -35.07
CA ASP A 131 2.98 11.83 -35.37
C ASP A 131 1.53 12.36 -35.31
N PHE A 132 1.31 13.67 -35.23
CA PHE A 132 -0.04 14.23 -35.41
C PHE A 132 -0.27 14.45 -36.92
N PRO A 133 -1.10 13.63 -37.60
CA PRO A 133 -1.54 13.97 -38.94
C PRO A 133 -2.39 15.23 -38.81
N VAL A 134 -1.88 16.33 -39.37
CA VAL A 134 -2.67 17.54 -39.60
C VAL A 134 -3.66 17.14 -40.69
N THR A 135 -4.88 16.73 -40.33
CA THR A 135 -5.98 16.61 -41.28
C THR A 135 -6.36 18.03 -41.71
N PRO A 136 -6.13 18.44 -42.97
CA PRO A 136 -6.63 19.72 -43.45
C PRO A 136 -8.14 19.62 -43.66
N ALA A 137 -8.86 20.64 -43.17
CA ALA A 137 -10.24 20.91 -43.53
C ALA A 137 -10.31 21.66 -44.86
#